data_AF-A0A2U2AFR7-F1
#
_entry.id   AF-A0A2U2AFR7-F1
#
_cell.length_a   1.000
_cell.length_b   1.000
_cell.length_c   1.000
_cell.angle_alpha   90.00
_cell.angle_beta   90.00
_cell.angle_gamma   90.00
#
_symmetry.space_group_name_H-M   'P 1'
#
loop_
_entity.id
_entity.type
_entity.pdbx_description
1 polymer ?
#
loop_
_entity_poly.entity_id
_entity_poly.type
_entity_poly.pdbx_seq_one_letter_code
_entity_poly.pdbx_strand_id
1 'polypeptide(L)'
;MKRFFATSLLTLLTLSISPLILAADWHTVKRPTTGPSEIYGSYANGCFSGGIDIPTKSVGYEQVRPSRNRHYGMPAIATFINYLDLWANQRGKILIFGDISQPRGGPANFGHASHQTGLDMDIWFEERTDHLPKKLQESLQTPSVVNPATGKINQHWRPFYRELLFTASQYPETERIFVNPVIKAHLCATEKDQRWLGKLRPWYGHDSHFHIRLKCPKDSTGCIAQAPIPRGSGCDSSLANWVNDQIKWTTAPPKPKAPASPKAPKVLPIECQAILQQP
;
A
#
# COMPACT_ATOMS: atom_id res chain seq x y z
N MET A 1 -15.25 -68.20 -36.44
CA MET A 1 -14.27 -67.47 -35.61
C MET A 1 -14.20 -66.02 -36.09
N LYS A 2 -14.80 -65.06 -35.37
CA LYS A 2 -14.64 -63.62 -35.64
C LYS A 2 -14.10 -62.98 -34.36
N ARG A 3 -12.84 -62.55 -34.39
CA ARG A 3 -12.18 -61.86 -33.28
C ARG A 3 -12.48 -60.36 -33.39
N PHE A 4 -13.21 -59.81 -32.42
CA PHE A 4 -13.35 -58.37 -32.25
C PHE A 4 -12.11 -57.83 -31.54
N PHE A 5 -11.40 -56.90 -32.17
CA PHE A 5 -10.35 -56.11 -31.53
C PHE A 5 -11.00 -54.90 -30.86
N ALA A 6 -10.93 -54.83 -29.53
CA ALA A 6 -11.29 -53.64 -28.77
C ALA A 6 -10.08 -52.69 -28.73
N THR A 7 -10.16 -51.59 -29.48
CA THR A 7 -9.19 -50.49 -29.38
C THR A 7 -9.55 -49.62 -28.17
N SER A 8 -8.80 -49.77 -27.08
CA SER A 8 -8.91 -48.92 -25.90
C SER A 8 -8.28 -47.55 -26.21
N LEU A 9 -9.12 -46.52 -26.32
CA LEU A 9 -8.69 -45.14 -26.52
C LEU A 9 -8.17 -44.59 -25.18
N LEU A 10 -6.85 -44.47 -25.05
CA LEU A 10 -6.19 -43.92 -23.86
C LEU A 10 -6.27 -42.38 -23.93
N THR A 11 -7.25 -41.77 -23.26
CA THR A 11 -7.31 -40.31 -23.09
C THR A 11 -6.15 -39.84 -22.21
N LEU A 12 -5.15 -39.21 -22.83
CA LEU A 12 -4.02 -38.58 -22.15
C LEU A 12 -4.51 -37.30 -21.47
N LEU A 13 -4.71 -37.33 -20.15
CA LEU A 13 -5.06 -36.15 -19.37
C LEU A 13 -3.82 -35.27 -19.23
N THR A 14 -3.68 -34.25 -20.09
CA THR A 14 -2.58 -33.28 -19.98
C THR A 14 -2.82 -32.40 -18.75
N LEU A 15 -2.04 -32.63 -17.69
CA LEU A 15 -2.00 -31.74 -16.53
C LEU A 15 -1.37 -30.40 -16.97
N SER A 16 -2.18 -29.38 -17.18
CA SER A 16 -1.70 -28.02 -17.45
C SER A 16 -1.03 -27.48 -16.19
N ILE A 17 0.30 -27.51 -16.14
CA ILE A 17 1.07 -26.86 -15.09
C ILE A 17 1.01 -25.36 -15.37
N SER A 18 0.17 -24.62 -14.64
CA SER A 18 0.19 -23.16 -14.69
C SER A 18 1.56 -22.65 -14.24
N PRO A 19 2.23 -21.78 -15.01
CA PRO A 19 3.50 -21.20 -14.59
C PRO A 19 3.29 -20.39 -13.32
N LEU A 20 4.26 -20.46 -12.41
CA LEU A 20 4.23 -19.71 -11.18
C LEU A 20 4.36 -18.22 -11.50
N ILE A 21 3.32 -17.43 -11.22
CA ILE A 21 3.35 -15.98 -11.45
C ILE A 21 4.30 -15.33 -10.43
N LEU A 22 5.33 -14.66 -10.93
CA LEU A 22 6.30 -13.95 -10.11
C LEU A 22 5.97 -12.46 -10.06
N ALA A 23 6.44 -11.77 -9.01
CA ALA A 23 6.32 -10.31 -8.90
C ALA A 23 6.95 -9.56 -10.08
N ALA A 24 7.95 -10.16 -10.74
CA ALA A 24 8.57 -9.61 -11.93
C ALA A 24 7.59 -9.48 -13.11
N ASP A 25 6.64 -10.42 -13.26
CA ASP A 25 5.71 -10.42 -14.39
C ASP A 25 4.77 -9.22 -14.33
N TRP A 26 4.25 -8.90 -13.14
CA TRP A 26 3.40 -7.73 -12.90
C TRP A 26 4.11 -6.41 -13.20
N HIS A 27 5.41 -6.33 -12.94
CA HIS A 27 6.20 -5.12 -13.17
C HIS A 27 6.38 -4.80 -14.67
N THR A 28 6.25 -5.80 -15.54
CA THR A 28 6.35 -5.60 -17.00
C THR A 28 5.07 -5.05 -17.62
N VAL A 29 3.94 -5.12 -16.91
CA VAL A 29 2.65 -4.64 -17.39
C VAL A 29 2.66 -3.12 -17.47
N LYS A 30 2.27 -2.59 -18.62
CA LYS A 30 2.31 -1.14 -18.90
C LYS A 30 0.97 -0.43 -18.75
N ARG A 31 -0.14 -1.16 -18.86
CA ARG A 31 -1.49 -0.58 -18.95
C ARG A 31 -2.51 -1.38 -18.15
N PRO A 32 -3.57 -0.72 -17.64
CA PRO A 32 -4.67 -1.41 -17.00
C PRO A 32 -5.38 -2.30 -18.01
N THR A 33 -6.15 -3.26 -17.51
CA THR A 33 -7.09 -3.97 -18.38
C THR A 33 -8.23 -3.04 -18.80
N THR A 34 -8.90 -3.37 -19.90
CA THR A 34 -10.16 -2.73 -20.27
C THR A 34 -11.32 -3.35 -19.47
N GLY A 35 -12.47 -2.70 -19.47
CA GLY A 35 -13.70 -3.20 -18.84
C GLY A 35 -13.90 -2.72 -17.39
N PRO A 36 -14.77 -3.41 -16.63
CA PRO A 36 -15.19 -2.97 -15.30
C PRO A 36 -14.06 -3.06 -14.26
N SER A 37 -14.11 -2.15 -13.29
CA SER A 37 -13.21 -2.17 -12.13
C SER A 37 -13.64 -3.26 -11.14
N GLU A 38 -12.86 -4.33 -11.03
CA GLU A 38 -13.09 -5.41 -10.08
C GLU A 38 -11.81 -5.74 -9.31
N ILE A 39 -11.96 -6.13 -8.04
CA ILE A 39 -10.87 -6.45 -7.13
C ILE A 39 -10.93 -7.93 -6.81
N TYR A 40 -9.77 -8.58 -6.80
CA TYR A 40 -9.66 -10.00 -6.47
C TYR A 40 -8.60 -10.21 -5.40
N GLY A 41 -8.99 -10.81 -4.27
CA GLY A 41 -8.10 -11.17 -3.19
C GLY A 41 -7.90 -10.07 -2.15
N SER A 42 -6.79 -10.17 -1.42
CA SER A 42 -6.46 -9.28 -0.30
C SER A 42 -5.40 -8.25 -0.70
N TYR A 43 -5.28 -7.18 0.06
CA TYR A 43 -4.35 -6.06 -0.18
C TYR A 43 -2.89 -6.43 -0.47
N ALA A 44 -2.41 -7.57 0.05
CA ALA A 44 -1.05 -8.08 -0.13
C ALA A 44 -1.01 -9.51 -0.72
N ASN A 45 -2.11 -9.93 -1.37
CA ASN A 45 -2.23 -11.15 -2.15
C ASN A 45 -3.47 -11.03 -3.06
N GLY A 46 -3.37 -10.23 -4.11
CA GLY A 46 -4.50 -9.89 -4.96
C GLY A 46 -4.11 -9.14 -6.23
N CYS A 47 -5.11 -8.70 -6.98
CA CYS A 47 -4.98 -7.92 -8.21
C CYS A 47 -6.29 -7.15 -8.46
N PHE A 48 -6.36 -6.43 -9.58
CA PHE A 48 -7.60 -5.82 -10.05
C PHE A 48 -7.66 -5.72 -11.58
N SER A 49 -8.87 -5.66 -12.12
CA SER A 49 -9.18 -5.28 -13.50
C SER A 49 -9.71 -3.85 -13.55
N GLY A 50 -9.74 -3.24 -14.75
CA GLY A 50 -10.37 -1.94 -14.99
C GLY A 50 -9.79 -0.82 -14.12
N GLY A 51 -8.48 -0.86 -13.88
CA GLY A 51 -7.76 0.15 -13.13
C GLY A 51 -7.87 1.53 -13.77
N ILE A 52 -8.11 2.55 -12.95
CA ILE A 52 -8.09 3.94 -13.38
C ILE A 52 -6.65 4.44 -13.36
N ASP A 53 -6.27 5.15 -14.42
CA ASP A 53 -5.05 5.96 -14.47
C ASP A 53 -5.28 7.24 -13.65
N ILE A 54 -4.51 7.39 -12.57
CA ILE A 54 -4.61 8.52 -11.65
C ILE A 54 -3.57 9.54 -12.09
N PRO A 55 -3.96 10.80 -12.38
CA PRO A 55 -3.02 11.83 -12.79
C PRO A 55 -1.87 11.93 -11.80
N THR A 56 -0.63 11.94 -12.28
CA THR A 56 0.56 12.02 -11.44
C THR A 56 0.78 13.43 -10.87
N LYS A 57 -0.05 14.39 -11.24
CA LYS A 57 0.02 15.79 -10.80
C LYS A 57 -1.35 16.45 -10.90
N SER A 58 -1.68 17.26 -9.90
CA SER A 58 -2.83 18.16 -9.85
C SER A 58 -2.42 19.49 -9.21
N VAL A 59 -3.37 20.37 -8.89
CA VAL A 59 -3.12 21.65 -8.22
C VAL A 59 -2.60 21.44 -6.79
N GLY A 60 -3.15 20.50 -6.04
CA GLY A 60 -2.82 20.24 -4.64
C GLY A 60 -1.94 19.02 -4.40
N TYR A 61 -1.45 18.34 -5.44
CA TYR A 61 -0.52 17.22 -5.27
C TYR A 61 0.41 16.96 -6.46
N GLU A 62 1.49 16.24 -6.19
CA GLU A 62 2.38 15.67 -7.20
C GLU A 62 2.92 14.30 -6.74
N GLN A 63 2.99 13.36 -7.66
CA GLN A 63 3.54 12.04 -7.41
C GLN A 63 5.06 12.04 -7.65
N VAL A 64 5.81 11.45 -6.72
CA VAL A 64 7.21 11.11 -6.93
C VAL A 64 7.37 9.78 -7.65
N ARG A 65 8.43 9.69 -8.42
CA ARG A 65 8.86 8.50 -9.16
C ARG A 65 7.78 7.96 -10.10
N PRO A 66 7.11 8.81 -10.90
CA PRO A 66 6.10 8.35 -11.85
C PRO A 66 6.65 7.31 -12.85
N SER A 67 7.97 7.29 -13.10
CA SER A 67 8.64 6.28 -13.93
C SER A 67 8.41 4.83 -13.47
N ARG A 68 8.06 4.61 -12.20
CA ARG A 68 7.75 3.28 -11.65
C ARG A 68 6.45 2.69 -12.19
N ASN A 69 5.62 3.49 -12.87
CA ASN A 69 4.31 3.09 -13.39
C ASN A 69 3.36 2.55 -12.31
N ARG A 70 3.31 3.26 -11.16
CA ARG A 70 2.52 2.88 -9.96
C ARG A 70 1.43 3.90 -9.61
N HIS A 71 0.77 4.47 -10.59
CA HIS A 71 -0.29 5.48 -10.45
C HIS A 71 -1.67 4.96 -10.86
N TYR A 72 -1.95 3.69 -10.60
CA TYR A 72 -3.23 3.08 -10.94
C TYR A 72 -3.96 2.64 -9.69
N GLY A 73 -5.27 2.62 -9.75
CA GLY A 73 -6.07 2.12 -8.64
C GLY A 73 -7.55 2.01 -8.96
N MET A 74 -8.33 1.77 -7.90
CA MET A 74 -9.78 1.64 -7.99
C MET A 74 -10.48 3.00 -7.91
N PRO A 75 -11.73 3.13 -8.38
CA PRO A 75 -12.50 4.37 -8.26
C PRO A 75 -12.52 4.98 -6.86
N ALA A 76 -12.52 4.12 -5.82
CA ALA A 76 -12.46 4.55 -4.43
C ALA A 76 -11.17 5.32 -4.09
N ILE A 77 -9.98 4.86 -4.51
CA ILE A 77 -8.73 5.57 -4.21
C ILE A 77 -8.61 6.87 -5.00
N ALA A 78 -9.12 6.92 -6.24
CA ALA A 78 -9.17 8.15 -7.02
C ALA A 78 -10.05 9.22 -6.34
N THR A 79 -11.19 8.81 -5.79
CA THR A 79 -12.09 9.70 -5.03
C THR A 79 -11.41 10.21 -3.75
N PHE A 80 -10.70 9.34 -3.04
CA PHE A 80 -9.93 9.71 -1.86
C PHE A 80 -8.80 10.71 -2.19
N ILE A 81 -8.10 10.50 -3.31
CA ILE A 81 -7.05 11.39 -3.79
C ILE A 81 -7.62 12.77 -4.10
N ASN A 82 -8.76 12.85 -4.80
CA ASN A 82 -9.42 14.12 -5.06
C ASN A 82 -9.84 14.85 -3.76
N TYR A 83 -10.27 14.11 -2.74
CA TYR A 83 -10.55 14.69 -1.42
C TYR A 83 -9.30 15.33 -0.79
N LEU A 84 -8.15 14.65 -0.85
CA LEU A 84 -6.89 15.21 -0.35
C LEU A 84 -6.36 16.37 -1.20
N ASP A 85 -6.53 16.30 -2.52
CA ASP A 85 -6.16 17.35 -3.47
C ASP A 85 -6.87 18.66 -3.13
N LEU A 86 -8.19 18.62 -2.97
CA LEU A 86 -8.99 19.78 -2.59
C LEU A 86 -8.58 20.33 -1.21
N TRP A 87 -8.35 19.45 -0.23
CA TRP A 87 -7.91 19.84 1.10
C TRP A 87 -6.56 20.58 1.08
N ALA A 88 -5.62 20.11 0.26
CA ALA A 88 -4.30 20.70 0.11
C ALA A 88 -4.34 22.03 -0.66
N ASN A 89 -5.09 22.07 -1.76
CA ASN A 89 -5.27 23.27 -2.57
C ASN A 89 -5.85 24.44 -1.74
N GLN A 90 -6.87 24.18 -0.91
CA GLN A 90 -7.45 25.18 -0.01
C GLN A 90 -6.44 25.78 0.99
N ARG A 91 -5.30 25.13 1.20
CA ARG A 91 -4.23 25.56 2.11
C ARG A 91 -3.01 26.12 1.37
N GLY A 92 -3.08 26.21 0.03
CA GLY A 92 -1.93 26.56 -0.81
C GLY A 92 -0.78 25.57 -0.65
N LYS A 93 -1.09 24.28 -0.50
CA LYS A 93 -0.13 23.20 -0.30
C LYS A 93 -0.15 22.22 -1.46
N ILE A 94 0.99 21.56 -1.66
CA ILE A 94 1.16 20.46 -2.61
C ILE A 94 1.59 19.23 -1.81
N LEU A 95 0.73 18.22 -1.81
CA LEU A 95 1.02 16.91 -1.22
C LEU A 95 1.93 16.10 -2.13
N ILE A 96 2.86 15.36 -1.54
CA ILE A 96 3.73 14.46 -2.29
C ILE A 96 3.26 13.02 -2.14
N PHE A 97 2.76 12.44 -3.22
CA PHE A 97 2.27 11.07 -3.27
C PHE A 97 3.35 10.10 -3.72
N GLY A 98 3.35 8.90 -3.13
CA GLY A 98 4.21 7.78 -3.51
C GLY A 98 3.47 6.78 -4.40
N ASP A 99 3.76 5.49 -4.19
CA ASP A 99 3.17 4.41 -4.97
C ASP A 99 1.68 4.23 -4.62
N ILE A 100 0.83 3.94 -5.62
CA ILE A 100 -0.58 3.56 -5.46
C ILE A 100 -0.75 2.09 -5.79
N SER A 101 -0.67 1.70 -7.07
CA SER A 101 -0.60 0.32 -7.52
C SER A 101 -0.08 0.27 -8.96
N GLN A 102 0.45 -0.88 -9.36
CA GLN A 102 0.78 -1.20 -10.76
C GLN A 102 -0.51 -1.23 -11.60
N PRO A 103 -0.45 -1.22 -12.95
CA PRO A 103 -1.64 -1.05 -13.78
C PRO A 103 -2.76 -2.06 -13.59
N ARG A 104 -2.42 -3.26 -13.12
CA ARG A 104 -3.38 -4.36 -12.83
C ARG A 104 -3.27 -4.85 -11.38
N GLY A 105 -2.62 -4.05 -10.53
CA GLY A 105 -2.31 -4.43 -9.16
C GLY A 105 -1.20 -5.48 -9.07
N GLY A 106 -1.41 -6.50 -8.25
CA GLY A 106 -0.46 -7.60 -8.10
C GLY A 106 0.81 -7.25 -7.32
N PRO A 107 1.62 -8.27 -6.97
CA PRO A 107 2.84 -8.09 -6.20
C PRO A 107 3.87 -7.24 -6.92
N ALA A 108 4.44 -6.30 -6.18
CA ALA A 108 5.58 -5.49 -6.62
C ALA A 108 6.91 -6.22 -6.37
N ASN A 109 7.88 -6.00 -7.26
CA ASN A 109 9.25 -6.51 -7.13
C ASN A 109 10.10 -5.81 -6.05
N PHE A 110 9.65 -4.64 -5.56
CA PHE A 110 10.26 -3.90 -4.46
C PHE A 110 9.23 -2.93 -3.85
N GLY A 111 9.54 -2.42 -2.65
CA GLY A 111 8.66 -1.52 -1.89
C GLY A 111 7.76 -2.29 -0.95
N HIS A 112 6.54 -1.80 -0.73
CA HIS A 112 5.58 -2.45 0.16
C HIS A 112 5.06 -3.76 -0.40
N ALA A 113 4.76 -4.69 0.51
CA ALA A 113 4.17 -5.98 0.14
C ALA A 113 2.69 -5.88 -0.29
N SER A 114 2.00 -4.78 0.04
CA SER A 114 0.62 -4.50 -0.37
C SER A 114 0.55 -3.71 -1.68
N HIS A 115 -0.40 -2.78 -1.87
CA HIS A 115 -0.62 -2.06 -3.14
C HIS A 115 -1.03 -2.97 -4.31
N GLN A 116 -1.60 -4.13 -4.00
CA GLN A 116 -1.96 -5.11 -5.02
C GLN A 116 -3.39 -4.95 -5.52
N THR A 117 -4.24 -4.22 -4.79
CA THR A 117 -5.69 -4.16 -5.02
C THR A 117 -6.21 -2.76 -5.40
N GLY A 118 -5.33 -1.78 -5.61
CA GLY A 118 -5.74 -0.43 -6.01
C GLY A 118 -6.43 0.37 -4.91
N LEU A 119 -6.26 -0.03 -3.65
CA LEU A 119 -6.87 0.59 -2.46
C LEU A 119 -5.85 1.12 -1.44
N ASP A 120 -4.56 1.07 -1.79
CA ASP A 120 -3.47 1.55 -0.95
C ASP A 120 -2.76 2.73 -1.63
N MET A 121 -2.26 3.68 -0.84
CA MET A 121 -1.34 4.70 -1.35
C MET A 121 -0.36 5.17 -0.28
N ASP A 122 0.85 5.53 -0.71
CA ASP A 122 1.83 6.19 0.15
C ASP A 122 1.75 7.72 0.01
N ILE A 123 1.96 8.43 1.11
CA ILE A 123 2.06 9.89 1.14
C ILE A 123 3.28 10.30 1.97
N TRP A 124 4.15 11.11 1.39
CA TRP A 124 5.39 11.55 2.02
C TRP A 124 5.14 12.63 3.06
N PHE A 125 5.92 12.64 4.14
CA PHE A 125 5.99 13.74 5.11
C PHE A 125 6.83 14.88 4.54
N GLU A 126 6.33 15.47 3.46
CA GLU A 126 6.99 16.52 2.68
C GLU A 126 6.00 17.67 2.47
N GLU A 127 6.07 18.68 3.34
CA GLU A 127 5.23 19.88 3.24
C GLU A 127 5.77 20.84 2.17
N ARG A 128 4.98 21.13 1.13
CA ARG A 128 5.37 22.04 0.05
C ARG A 128 4.28 23.03 -0.32
N THR A 129 4.70 24.18 -0.86
CA THR A 129 3.86 25.18 -1.53
C THR A 129 4.02 25.17 -3.05
N ASP A 130 5.10 24.55 -3.53
CA ASP A 130 5.47 24.48 -4.94
C ASP A 130 5.75 23.05 -5.37
N HIS A 131 5.42 22.77 -6.63
CA HIS A 131 5.68 21.48 -7.26
C HIS A 131 7.16 21.11 -7.21
N LEU A 132 7.43 19.81 -7.32
CA LEU A 132 8.79 19.30 -7.30
C LEU A 132 9.57 19.83 -8.52
N PRO A 133 10.78 20.35 -8.30
CA PRO A 133 11.73 20.52 -9.39
C PRO A 133 11.93 19.17 -10.10
N LYS A 134 12.05 19.19 -11.43
CA LYS A 134 12.21 17.99 -12.26
C LYS A 134 13.28 17.01 -11.73
N LYS A 135 14.40 17.54 -11.22
CA LYS A 135 15.48 16.72 -10.63
C LYS A 135 15.06 15.90 -9.40
N LEU A 136 14.07 16.37 -8.64
CA LEU A 136 13.59 15.70 -7.44
C LEU A 136 12.46 14.71 -7.72
N GLN A 137 11.77 14.81 -8.85
CA GLN A 137 10.64 13.91 -9.16
C GLN A 137 11.02 12.43 -9.02
N GLU A 138 12.19 12.02 -9.52
CA GLU A 138 12.66 10.63 -9.45
C GLU A 138 13.60 10.33 -8.26
N SER A 139 14.10 11.36 -7.58
CA SER A 139 15.19 11.23 -6.61
C SER A 139 14.88 11.78 -5.21
N LEU A 140 13.66 12.28 -4.96
CA LEU A 140 13.28 12.92 -3.70
C LEU A 140 13.66 12.03 -2.50
N GLN A 141 14.41 12.59 -1.56
CA GLN A 141 14.67 11.97 -0.27
C GLN A 141 14.02 12.83 0.80
N THR A 142 12.95 12.32 1.40
CA THR A 142 12.30 12.98 2.54
C THR A 142 12.95 12.49 3.82
N PRO A 143 13.41 13.39 4.71
CA PRO A 143 14.05 12.99 5.96
C PRO A 143 13.04 12.29 6.88
N SER A 144 13.55 11.37 7.69
CA SER A 144 12.77 10.76 8.76
C SER A 144 12.33 11.84 9.77
N VAL A 145 11.09 11.78 10.23
CA VAL A 145 10.54 12.64 11.30
C VAL A 145 10.78 12.06 12.69
N VAL A 146 11.43 10.90 12.78
CA VAL A 146 11.71 10.21 14.04
C VAL A 146 13.22 10.06 14.24
N ASN A 147 13.63 9.98 15.50
CA ASN A 147 14.94 9.45 15.87
C ASN A 147 14.72 7.99 16.33
N PRO A 148 15.10 6.99 15.52
CA PRO A 148 14.81 5.60 15.83
C PRO A 148 15.60 5.07 17.03
N ALA A 149 16.76 5.67 17.35
CA ALA A 149 17.59 5.28 18.49
C ALA A 149 17.03 5.79 19.83
N THR A 150 16.32 6.92 19.84
CA THR A 150 15.74 7.48 21.08
C THR A 150 14.22 7.26 21.20
N GLY A 151 13.57 6.82 20.12
CA GLY A 151 12.12 6.63 20.08
C GLY A 151 11.33 7.94 20.19
N LYS A 152 11.90 9.04 19.71
CA LYS A 152 11.29 10.39 19.79
C LYS A 152 11.13 11.01 18.41
N ILE A 153 10.14 11.89 18.27
CA ILE A 153 10.03 12.79 17.13
C ILE A 153 11.24 13.74 17.10
N ASN A 154 11.72 14.09 15.91
CA ASN A 154 12.83 15.01 15.69
C ASN A 154 12.34 16.35 15.08
N GLN A 155 13.28 17.24 14.75
CA GLN A 155 13.01 18.58 14.20
C GLN A 155 12.30 18.60 12.84
N HIS A 156 12.25 17.49 12.11
CA HIS A 156 11.59 17.42 10.80
C HIS A 156 10.07 17.28 10.92
N TRP A 157 9.53 16.91 12.08
CA TRP A 157 8.08 16.85 12.29
C TRP A 157 7.45 18.23 12.28
N ARG A 158 6.27 18.32 11.67
CA ARG A 158 5.53 19.58 11.50
C ARG A 158 4.06 19.40 11.87
N PRO A 159 3.40 20.45 12.41
CA PRO A 159 1.96 20.43 12.66
C PRO A 159 1.12 20.02 11.44
N PHE A 160 1.57 20.41 10.23
CA PHE A 160 0.95 20.03 8.98
C PHE A 160 0.80 18.50 8.81
N TYR A 161 1.79 17.71 9.23
CA TYR A 161 1.74 16.25 9.11
C TYR A 161 0.69 15.63 10.03
N ARG A 162 0.52 16.19 11.24
CA ARG A 162 -0.58 15.82 12.12
C ARG A 162 -1.93 16.12 11.46
N GLU A 163 -2.09 17.31 10.88
CA GLU A 163 -3.35 17.70 10.23
C GLU A 163 -3.67 16.83 9.01
N LEU A 164 -2.66 16.48 8.22
CA LEU A 164 -2.79 15.58 7.08
C LEU A 164 -3.22 14.17 7.53
N LEU A 165 -2.56 13.60 8.54
CA LEU A 165 -2.94 12.30 9.11
C LEU A 165 -4.35 12.32 9.68
N PHE A 166 -4.70 13.38 10.41
CA PHE A 166 -6.06 13.58 10.92
C PHE A 166 -7.06 13.60 9.78
N THR A 167 -6.85 14.45 8.77
CA THR A 167 -7.74 14.62 7.61
C THR A 167 -7.94 13.31 6.85
N ALA A 168 -6.85 12.58 6.59
CA ALA A 168 -6.90 11.27 5.96
C ALA A 168 -7.68 10.25 6.79
N SER A 169 -7.56 10.30 8.12
CA SER A 169 -8.29 9.39 9.03
C SER A 169 -9.79 9.67 9.07
N GLN A 170 -10.20 10.93 8.84
CA GLN A 170 -11.61 11.32 8.86
C GLN A 170 -12.37 10.87 7.61
N TYR A 171 -11.67 10.56 6.51
CA TYR A 171 -12.34 10.06 5.32
C TYR A 171 -13.06 8.73 5.63
N PRO A 172 -14.36 8.59 5.30
CA PRO A 172 -15.18 7.45 5.74
C PRO A 172 -14.65 6.09 5.31
N GLU A 173 -14.08 6.00 4.11
CA GLU A 173 -13.55 4.76 3.56
C GLU A 173 -12.11 4.47 3.96
N THR A 174 -11.41 5.40 4.64
CA THR A 174 -10.10 5.10 5.23
C THR A 174 -10.27 4.02 6.29
N GLU A 175 -9.63 2.87 6.06
CA GLU A 175 -9.60 1.76 7.00
C GLU A 175 -8.42 1.90 7.95
N ARG A 176 -7.20 1.98 7.41
CA ARG A 176 -5.95 2.07 8.19
C ARG A 176 -5.04 3.16 7.62
N ILE A 177 -4.24 3.73 8.52
CA ILE A 177 -3.10 4.55 8.19
C ILE A 177 -1.89 3.98 8.91
N PHE A 178 -0.94 3.39 8.20
CA PHE A 178 0.28 2.86 8.80
C PHE A 178 1.32 3.97 8.92
N VAL A 179 1.82 4.13 10.13
CA VAL A 179 2.80 5.16 10.52
C VAL A 179 3.87 4.53 11.40
N ASN A 180 5.05 5.15 11.48
CA ASN A 180 6.06 4.75 12.44
C ASN A 180 5.48 4.70 13.88
N PRO A 181 5.86 3.73 14.73
CA PRO A 181 5.39 3.65 16.11
C PRO A 181 5.63 4.92 16.92
N VAL A 182 6.75 5.62 16.68
CA VAL A 182 7.10 6.86 17.37
C VAL A 182 6.16 8.00 17.00
N ILE A 183 5.73 8.08 15.73
CA ILE A 183 4.70 9.04 15.29
C ILE A 183 3.40 8.79 16.02
N LYS A 184 2.95 7.53 16.06
CA LYS A 184 1.73 7.19 16.78
C LYS A 184 1.84 7.50 18.27
N ALA A 185 2.96 7.16 18.90
CA ALA A 185 3.20 7.45 20.32
C ALA A 185 3.20 8.95 20.62
N HIS A 186 3.81 9.76 19.76
CA HIS A 186 3.78 11.22 19.87
C HIS A 186 2.35 11.77 19.78
N LEU A 187 1.55 11.31 18.82
CA LEU A 187 0.15 11.71 18.70
C LEU A 187 -0.68 11.27 19.91
N CYS A 188 -0.49 10.03 20.40
CA CYS A 188 -1.15 9.55 21.62
C CYS A 188 -0.85 10.44 22.84
N ALA A 189 0.38 10.96 22.95
CA ALA A 189 0.80 11.80 24.06
C ALA A 189 0.32 13.26 23.96
N THR A 190 -0.01 13.74 22.75
CA THR A 190 -0.27 15.17 22.49
C THR A 190 -1.70 15.48 22.08
N GLU A 191 -2.44 14.50 21.55
CA GLU A 191 -3.84 14.67 21.15
C GLU A 191 -4.78 14.72 22.35
N LYS A 192 -5.62 15.76 22.39
CA LYS A 192 -6.72 15.85 23.36
C LYS A 192 -7.83 14.83 23.07
N ASP A 193 -8.17 14.64 21.79
CA ASP A 193 -9.15 13.65 21.34
C ASP A 193 -8.43 12.53 20.58
N GLN A 194 -8.35 11.37 21.21
CA GLN A 194 -7.64 10.22 20.65
C GLN A 194 -8.52 9.31 19.76
N ARG A 195 -9.82 9.61 19.58
CA ARG A 195 -10.76 8.71 18.87
C ARG A 195 -10.31 8.40 17.44
N TRP A 196 -9.71 9.38 16.76
CA TRP A 196 -9.23 9.23 15.39
C TRP A 196 -7.95 8.36 15.27
N LEU A 197 -7.18 8.24 16.37
CA LEU A 197 -5.92 7.50 16.39
C LEU A 197 -6.09 5.98 16.26
N GLY A 198 -7.31 5.46 16.44
CA GLY A 198 -7.60 4.03 16.26
C GLY A 198 -7.22 3.52 14.87
N LYS A 199 -7.48 4.34 13.83
CA LYS A 199 -7.12 4.04 12.43
C LYS A 199 -5.62 4.08 12.18
N LEU A 200 -4.84 4.81 12.98
CA LEU A 200 -3.39 4.85 12.86
C LEU A 200 -2.80 3.56 13.42
N ARG A 201 -2.08 2.80 12.60
CA ARG A 201 -1.52 1.50 12.96
C ARG A 201 0.01 1.60 12.98
N PRO A 202 0.67 1.26 14.11
CA PRO A 202 2.12 1.29 14.15
C PRO A 202 2.69 0.24 13.18
N TRP A 203 3.69 0.63 12.40
CA TRP A 203 4.46 -0.26 11.54
C TRP A 203 5.90 0.25 11.37
N TYR A 204 6.88 -0.64 11.38
CA TYR A 204 8.30 -0.26 11.22
C TYR A 204 8.56 0.44 9.88
N GLY A 205 9.58 1.30 9.83
CA GLY A 205 9.73 2.28 8.74
C GLY A 205 8.67 3.38 8.86
N HIS A 206 8.04 3.78 7.76
CA HIS A 206 6.93 4.75 7.74
C HIS A 206 7.21 6.03 8.55
N ASP A 207 8.46 6.48 8.51
CA ASP A 207 8.97 7.60 9.28
C ASP A 207 9.29 8.81 8.40
N SER A 208 9.37 8.62 7.08
CA SER A 208 9.45 9.67 6.05
C SER A 208 8.21 9.73 5.17
N HIS A 209 7.33 8.73 5.27
CA HIS A 209 6.03 8.65 4.62
C HIS A 209 5.06 7.86 5.49
N PHE A 210 3.78 7.90 5.16
CA PHE A 210 2.76 7.04 5.74
C PHE A 210 1.97 6.34 4.64
N HIS A 211 1.37 5.20 4.99
CA HIS A 211 0.64 4.36 4.07
C HIS A 211 -0.84 4.36 4.42
N ILE A 212 -1.70 4.70 3.47
CA ILE A 212 -3.15 4.67 3.63
C ILE A 212 -3.69 3.40 2.99
N ARG A 213 -4.67 2.80 3.65
CA ARG A 213 -5.51 1.72 3.11
C ARG A 213 -6.97 2.12 3.20
N LEU A 214 -7.68 1.98 2.09
CA LEU A 214 -9.14 2.06 2.04
C LEU A 214 -9.78 0.70 2.30
N LYS A 215 -11.04 0.73 2.76
CA LYS A 215 -11.88 -0.46 2.88
C LYS A 215 -12.14 -1.07 1.51
N CYS A 216 -12.42 -2.38 1.48
CA CYS A 216 -13.06 -2.98 0.31
C CYS A 216 -14.38 -2.26 0.00
N PRO A 217 -14.61 -1.82 -1.25
CA PRO A 217 -15.91 -1.31 -1.68
C PRO A 217 -17.02 -2.33 -1.41
N LYS A 218 -18.20 -1.87 -0.99
CA LYS A 218 -19.30 -2.76 -0.54
C LYS A 218 -19.81 -3.69 -1.65
N ASP A 219 -19.70 -3.24 -2.89
CA ASP A 219 -20.09 -3.92 -4.13
C ASP A 219 -18.99 -4.83 -4.69
N SER A 220 -17.78 -4.80 -4.10
CA SER A 220 -16.65 -5.61 -4.56
C SER A 220 -16.64 -6.98 -3.88
N THR A 221 -17.30 -7.96 -4.49
CA THR A 221 -17.43 -9.34 -3.97
C THR A 221 -16.12 -10.12 -3.92
N GLY A 222 -15.18 -9.82 -4.83
CA GLY A 222 -13.85 -10.44 -4.87
C GLY A 222 -12.84 -9.81 -3.91
N CYS A 223 -13.17 -8.68 -3.26
CA CYS A 223 -12.27 -7.99 -2.35
C CYS A 223 -12.30 -8.61 -0.94
N ILE A 224 -11.15 -9.07 -0.47
CA ILE A 224 -11.00 -9.69 0.85
C ILE A 224 -10.51 -8.63 1.85
N ALA A 225 -11.43 -8.19 2.69
CA ALA A 225 -11.16 -7.24 3.78
C ALA A 225 -10.21 -7.84 4.84
N GLN A 226 -9.50 -6.97 5.56
CA GLN A 226 -8.72 -7.40 6.73
C GLN A 226 -9.63 -7.55 7.96
N ALA A 227 -9.10 -8.21 9.01
CA ALA A 227 -9.77 -8.24 10.31
C ALA A 227 -10.05 -6.81 10.81
N PRO A 228 -11.17 -6.54 11.52
CA PRO A 228 -11.47 -5.22 12.05
C PRO A 228 -10.37 -4.68 12.97
N ILE A 229 -10.20 -3.36 13.01
CA ILE A 229 -9.32 -2.73 14.00
C ILE A 229 -9.92 -2.91 15.39
N PRO A 230 -9.11 -3.30 16.41
CA PRO A 230 -9.57 -3.34 17.79
C PRO A 230 -10.16 -1.99 18.22
N ARG A 231 -11.18 -2.02 19.09
CA ARG A 231 -11.80 -0.79 19.61
C ARG A 231 -10.79 0.04 20.40
N GLY A 232 -10.95 1.37 20.34
CA GLY A 232 -10.11 2.34 21.05
C GLY A 232 -9.04 3.00 20.18
N SER A 233 -8.24 3.86 20.78
CA SER A 233 -7.17 4.60 20.10
C SER A 233 -5.94 3.72 19.80
N GLY A 234 -5.78 2.61 20.51
CA GLY A 234 -4.56 1.79 20.48
C GLY A 234 -3.34 2.56 21.00
N CYS A 235 -3.56 3.47 21.95
CA CYS A 235 -2.56 4.18 22.74
C CYS A 235 -2.33 3.44 24.07
N ASP A 236 -1.88 2.19 23.99
CA ASP A 236 -1.74 1.28 25.13
C ASP A 236 -0.32 0.67 25.19
N SER A 237 -0.10 -0.26 26.12
CA SER A 237 1.21 -0.91 26.30
C SER A 237 1.71 -1.65 25.06
N SER A 238 0.82 -2.08 24.15
CA SER A 238 1.24 -2.69 22.89
C SER A 238 2.01 -1.69 22.04
N LEU A 239 1.61 -0.42 22.00
CA LEU A 239 2.31 0.63 21.27
C LEU A 239 3.68 0.93 21.89
N ALA A 240 3.79 0.92 23.22
CA ALA A 240 5.08 1.10 23.90
C ALA A 240 6.07 -0.01 23.50
N ASN A 241 5.61 -1.25 23.34
CA ASN A 241 6.46 -2.35 22.87
C ASN A 241 7.00 -2.11 21.46
N TRP A 242 6.17 -1.61 20.52
CA TRP A 242 6.64 -1.25 19.18
C TRP A 242 7.76 -0.19 19.19
N VAL A 243 7.64 0.82 20.05
CA VAL A 243 8.68 1.87 20.18
C VAL A 243 9.95 1.28 20.79
N ASN A 244 9.83 0.46 21.83
CA ASN A 244 10.97 -0.18 22.49
C ASN A 244 11.70 -1.16 21.55
N ASP A 245 10.96 -1.94 20.77
CA ASP A 245 11.52 -2.85 19.78
C ASP A 245 12.31 -2.08 18.71
N GLN A 246 11.78 -0.95 18.22
CA GLN A 246 12.49 -0.09 17.28
C GLN A 246 13.79 0.47 17.87
N ILE A 247 13.75 1.00 19.10
CA ILE A 247 14.95 1.49 19.81
C ILE A 247 15.98 0.37 19.92
N LYS A 248 15.54 -0.82 20.37
CA LYS A 248 16.40 -1.98 20.55
C LYS A 248 17.05 -2.43 19.25
N TRP A 249 16.30 -2.55 18.16
CA TRP A 249 16.85 -2.94 16.86
C TRP A 249 17.82 -1.92 16.29
N THR A 250 17.65 -0.64 16.62
CA THR A 250 18.54 0.43 16.17
C THR A 250 19.83 0.50 16.98
N THR A 251 19.73 0.37 18.30
CA THR A 251 20.87 0.56 19.23
C THR A 251 21.64 -0.73 19.51
N ALA A 252 20.97 -1.87 19.45
CA ALA A 252 21.53 -3.20 19.66
C ALA A 252 20.94 -4.18 18.62
N PRO A 253 21.27 -4.00 17.33
CA PRO A 253 20.72 -4.82 16.26
C PRO A 253 20.99 -6.31 16.53
N PRO A 254 19.96 -7.17 16.40
CA PRO A 254 20.16 -8.60 16.58
C PRO A 254 21.19 -9.11 15.56
N LYS A 255 22.01 -10.09 15.96
CA LYS A 255 22.94 -10.75 15.05
C LYS A 255 22.18 -11.26 13.82
N PRO A 256 22.74 -11.13 12.60
CA PRO A 256 22.10 -11.67 11.40
C PRO A 256 21.78 -13.14 11.63
N LYS A 257 20.49 -13.51 11.54
CA LYS A 257 20.11 -14.93 11.51
C LYS A 257 20.57 -15.50 10.17
N ALA A 258 20.94 -16.78 10.16
CA ALA A 258 21.15 -17.51 8.91
C ALA A 258 19.92 -17.32 7.99
N PRO A 259 20.12 -17.26 6.65
CA PRO A 259 19.00 -17.10 5.72
C PRO A 259 17.93 -18.14 6.03
N ALA A 260 16.73 -17.69 6.40
CA ALA A 260 15.60 -18.60 6.52
C ALA A 260 15.36 -19.24 5.14
N SER A 261 14.91 -20.49 5.12
CA SER A 261 14.49 -21.12 3.87
C SER A 261 13.48 -20.21 3.16
N PRO A 262 13.53 -20.11 1.81
CA PRO A 262 12.58 -19.30 1.06
C PRO A 262 11.17 -19.72 1.43
N LYS A 263 10.35 -18.78 1.91
CA LYS A 263 8.92 -19.06 2.12
C LYS A 263 8.31 -19.41 0.77
N ALA A 264 7.42 -20.39 0.76
CA ALA A 264 6.66 -20.72 -0.44
C ALA A 264 5.99 -19.43 -1.00
N PRO A 265 6.07 -19.17 -2.32
CA PRO A 265 5.40 -18.05 -2.94
C PRO A 265 3.90 -18.09 -2.61
N LYS A 266 3.30 -16.92 -2.35
CA LYS A 266 1.86 -16.86 -2.14
C LYS A 266 1.15 -17.22 -3.44
N VAL A 267 0.12 -18.06 -3.35
CA VAL A 267 -0.76 -18.34 -4.48
C VAL A 267 -1.75 -17.18 -4.59
N LEU A 268 -1.70 -16.47 -5.72
CA LEU A 268 -2.66 -15.41 -6.03
C LEU A 268 -4.04 -15.99 -6.37
N PRO A 269 -5.12 -15.21 -6.24
CA PRO A 269 -6.43 -15.59 -6.77
C PRO A 269 -6.34 -16.00 -8.25
N ILE A 270 -7.16 -16.97 -8.66
CA ILE A 270 -7.07 -17.57 -10.01
C ILE A 270 -7.34 -16.53 -11.11
N GLU A 271 -8.21 -15.57 -10.83
CA GLU A 271 -8.57 -14.45 -11.70
C GLU A 271 -7.35 -13.59 -12.05
N CYS A 272 -6.40 -13.47 -11.11
CA CYS A 272 -5.19 -12.68 -11.31
C CYS A 272 -4.28 -13.23 -12.40
N GLN A 273 -4.31 -14.54 -12.65
CA GLN A 273 -3.58 -15.13 -13.77
C GLN A 273 -4.14 -14.65 -15.11
N ALA A 274 -5.47 -14.68 -15.26
CA ALA A 274 -6.13 -14.21 -16.47
C ALA A 274 -5.89 -12.71 -16.66
N ILE A 275 -6.06 -11.90 -15.62
CA ILE A 275 -5.87 -10.44 -15.64
C ILE A 275 -4.45 -10.07 -16.06
N LEU A 276 -3.43 -10.75 -15.51
CA LEU A 276 -2.04 -10.49 -15.87
C LEU A 276 -1.78 -10.71 -17.36
N GLN A 277 -2.46 -11.69 -17.96
CA GLN A 277 -2.27 -12.10 -19.36
C GLN A 277 -3.22 -11.42 -20.35
N GLN A 278 -4.16 -10.57 -19.89
CA GLN A 278 -5.04 -9.85 -20.80
C GLN A 278 -4.23 -8.96 -21.76
N PRO A 279 -4.64 -8.87 -23.05
CA PRO A 279 -3.94 -8.07 -24.04
C PRO A 279 -3.87 -6.57 -23.69
#